data_AF-A0A085NZY9-F1
#
_entry.id   AF-A0A085NZY9-F1
#
_cell.length_a   1.000
_cell.length_b   1.000
_cell.length_c   1.000
_cell.angle_alpha   90.00
_cell.angle_beta   90.00
_cell.angle_gamma   90.00
#
_symmetry.space_group_name_H-M   'P 1'
#
loop_
_entity.id
_entity.type
_entity.pdbx_description
1 polymer ?
#
loop_
_entity_poly.entity_id
_entity_poly.type
_entity_poly.pdbx_seq_one_letter_code
_entity_poly.pdbx_strand_id
1 'polypeptide(L)'
;MYSPLIAHYSALQTQSALLAHISQMEGELMRLRAWQRLGITPEPDDETEPSLVYVYLWDTGEALGWLLYDLEQEEISAPGIQARQALDSLMALGREINHEIWADSISTGKMVAGADEYFARHDMM
;
A
#
# COMPACT_ATOMS: atom_id res chain seq x y z
N MET A 1 5.45 6.49 12.33
CA MET A 1 4.08 6.03 12.63
C MET A 1 3.69 5.14 11.46
N TYR A 2 3.33 3.89 11.68
CA TYR A 2 2.96 2.98 10.59
C TYR A 2 1.71 3.52 9.87
N SER A 3 1.69 3.42 8.54
CA SER A 3 0.53 3.81 7.73
C SER A 3 -0.72 3.08 8.23
N PRO A 4 -1.88 3.77 8.36
CA PRO A 4 -3.14 3.13 8.78
C PRO A 4 -3.66 2.13 7.74
N LEU A 5 -3.03 2.08 6.56
CA LEU A 5 -3.28 1.09 5.52
C LEU A 5 -2.48 -0.19 5.75
N ILE A 6 -1.54 -0.25 6.69
CA ILE A 6 -0.86 -1.51 7.01
C ILE A 6 -1.83 -2.37 7.85
N ALA A 7 -2.34 -3.44 7.24
CA ALA A 7 -3.19 -4.41 7.92
C ALA A 7 -2.34 -5.56 8.49
N HIS A 8 -2.65 -5.99 9.70
CA HIS A 8 -2.05 -7.21 10.25
C HIS A 8 -2.51 -8.45 9.46
N TYR A 9 -1.59 -9.39 9.20
CA TYR A 9 -1.84 -10.64 8.47
C TYR A 9 -3.06 -11.44 8.98
N SER A 10 -3.36 -11.37 10.30
CA SER A 10 -4.52 -12.02 10.90
C SER A 10 -5.87 -11.49 10.38
N ALA A 11 -5.90 -10.26 9.89
CA ALA A 11 -7.09 -9.63 9.32
C ALA A 11 -7.35 -10.04 7.86
N LEU A 12 -6.35 -10.58 7.15
CA LEU A 12 -6.41 -10.86 5.70
C LEU A 12 -6.60 -12.35 5.35
N GLN A 13 -7.01 -13.16 6.33
CA GLN A 13 -7.13 -14.63 6.20
C GLN A 13 -8.26 -15.10 5.28
N THR A 14 -9.10 -14.20 4.77
CA THR A 14 -10.21 -14.55 3.86
C THR A 14 -10.09 -13.78 2.56
N GLN A 15 -10.56 -14.38 1.46
CA GLN A 15 -10.58 -13.72 0.14
C GLN A 15 -11.38 -12.41 0.15
N SER A 16 -12.47 -12.35 0.93
CA SER A 16 -13.25 -11.12 1.12
C SER A 16 -12.48 -10.04 1.85
N ALA A 17 -11.70 -10.39 2.88
CA ALA A 17 -10.90 -9.43 3.62
C ALA A 17 -9.74 -8.90 2.78
N LEU A 18 -9.06 -9.80 2.03
CA LEU A 18 -8.04 -9.44 1.07
C LEU A 18 -8.57 -8.48 -0.01
N LEU A 19 -9.73 -8.82 -0.61
CA LEU A 19 -10.37 -7.95 -1.60
C LEU A 19 -10.74 -6.58 -0.99
N ALA A 20 -11.35 -6.56 0.19
CA ALA A 20 -11.72 -5.31 0.87
C ALA A 20 -10.49 -4.42 1.14
N HIS A 21 -9.38 -5.04 1.54
CA HIS A 21 -8.14 -4.34 1.80
C HIS A 21 -7.53 -3.73 0.54
N ILE A 22 -7.47 -4.50 -0.56
CA ILE A 22 -6.99 -4.01 -1.86
C ILE A 22 -7.91 -2.88 -2.36
N SER A 23 -9.23 -3.03 -2.24
CA SER A 23 -10.20 -2.00 -2.63
C SER A 23 -10.08 -0.72 -1.79
N GLN A 24 -9.69 -0.81 -0.52
CA GLN A 24 -9.42 0.36 0.31
C GLN A 24 -8.23 1.15 -0.23
N MET A 25 -7.11 0.47 -0.52
CA MET A 25 -5.93 1.10 -1.14
C MET A 25 -6.27 1.72 -2.50
N GLU A 26 -7.03 1.01 -3.34
CA GLU A 26 -7.49 1.52 -4.63
C GLU A 26 -8.33 2.79 -4.46
N GLY A 27 -9.23 2.82 -3.46
CA GLY A 27 -10.06 3.98 -3.14
C GLY A 27 -9.25 5.23 -2.74
N GLU A 28 -8.16 5.07 -1.99
CA GLU A 28 -7.27 6.17 -1.64
C GLU A 28 -6.58 6.75 -2.90
N LEU A 29 -6.07 5.89 -3.79
CA LEU A 29 -5.48 6.36 -5.04
C LEU A 29 -6.50 6.98 -6.00
N MET A 30 -7.74 6.46 -6.04
CA MET A 30 -8.80 7.06 -6.86
C MET A 30 -9.16 8.46 -6.37
N ARG A 31 -9.19 8.67 -5.05
CA ARG A 31 -9.38 10.01 -4.46
C ARG A 31 -8.26 10.94 -4.86
N LEU A 32 -7.01 10.47 -4.77
CA LEU A 32 -5.84 11.25 -5.14
C LEU A 32 -5.85 11.66 -6.63
N ARG A 33 -6.14 10.71 -7.53
CA ARG A 33 -6.29 10.98 -8.97
C ARG A 33 -7.39 12.01 -9.25
N ALA A 34 -8.51 11.93 -8.52
CA ALA A 34 -9.59 12.91 -8.66
C ALA A 34 -9.16 14.32 -8.25
N TRP A 35 -8.38 14.48 -7.18
CA TRP A 35 -7.84 15.77 -6.75
C TRP A 35 -6.89 16.36 -7.79
N GLN A 36 -5.96 15.56 -8.31
CA GLN A 36 -5.03 15.99 -9.37
C GLN A 36 -5.78 16.45 -10.61
N ARG A 37 -6.79 15.69 -11.06
CA ARG A 37 -7.61 16.04 -12.23
C ARG A 37 -8.34 17.37 -12.06
N LEU A 38 -8.77 17.68 -10.84
CA LEU A 38 -9.50 18.92 -10.53
C LEU A 38 -8.56 20.09 -10.19
N GLY A 39 -7.25 19.87 -10.09
CA GLY A 39 -6.29 20.89 -9.66
C GLY A 39 -6.49 21.34 -8.21
N ILE A 40 -7.09 20.48 -7.36
CA ILE A 40 -7.41 20.78 -5.95
C ILE A 40 -6.51 20.03 -4.97
N THR A 41 -5.36 19.55 -5.43
CA THR A 41 -4.38 18.89 -4.56
C THR A 41 -4.08 19.83 -3.39
N PRO A 42 -4.39 19.46 -2.13
CA PRO A 42 -4.19 20.38 -1.04
C PRO A 42 -2.68 20.59 -0.83
N GLU A 43 -2.33 21.85 -0.59
CA GLU A 43 -0.96 22.24 -0.30
C GLU A 43 -0.57 21.70 1.09
N PRO A 44 0.70 21.33 1.28
CA PRO A 44 1.19 20.98 2.62
C PRO A 44 1.05 22.17 3.58
N ASP A 45 0.93 21.88 4.88
CA ASP A 45 0.75 22.92 5.91
C ASP A 45 2.03 23.78 6.08
N ASP A 46 3.20 23.24 5.71
CA ASP A 46 4.52 23.89 5.72
C ASP A 46 5.31 23.53 4.43
N GLU A 47 6.18 24.43 3.93
CA GLU A 47 7.07 24.20 2.78
C GLU A 47 8.05 23.02 2.98
N THR A 48 8.30 22.64 4.23
CA THR A 48 9.14 21.50 4.60
C THR A 48 8.39 20.16 4.59
N GLU A 49 7.06 20.19 4.55
CA GLU A 49 6.25 18.98 4.54
C GLU A 49 6.07 18.42 3.12
N PRO A 50 6.10 17.09 2.96
CA PRO A 50 5.84 16.48 1.66
C PRO A 50 4.41 16.79 1.21
N SER A 51 4.23 16.99 -0.10
CA SER A 51 2.89 17.15 -0.67
C SER A 51 1.99 15.98 -0.29
N LEU A 52 0.69 16.23 -0.13
CA LEU A 52 -0.27 15.16 0.16
C LEU A 52 -0.28 14.07 -0.91
N VAL A 53 0.02 14.41 -2.18
CA VAL A 53 0.19 13.41 -3.25
C VAL A 53 1.29 12.43 -2.89
N TYR A 54 2.44 12.95 -2.45
CA TYR A 54 3.56 12.13 -2.02
C TYR A 54 3.14 11.26 -0.83
N VAL A 55 2.53 11.84 0.21
CA VAL A 55 2.13 11.11 1.42
C VAL A 55 1.16 9.97 1.10
N TYR A 56 0.04 10.25 0.42
CA TYR A 56 -0.96 9.22 0.12
C TYR A 56 -0.43 8.14 -0.81
N LEU A 57 0.34 8.51 -1.84
CA LEU A 57 0.91 7.55 -2.77
C LEU A 57 2.00 6.70 -2.10
N TRP A 58 2.81 7.32 -1.24
CA TRP A 58 3.83 6.63 -0.45
C TRP A 58 3.20 5.65 0.52
N ASP A 59 2.29 6.10 1.38
CA ASP A 59 1.64 5.27 2.39
C ASP A 59 0.86 4.09 1.78
N THR A 60 0.22 4.32 0.63
CA THR A 60 -0.50 3.27 -0.09
C THR A 60 0.45 2.27 -0.73
N GLY A 61 1.56 2.74 -1.31
CA GLY A 61 2.55 1.85 -1.92
C GLY A 61 3.33 1.07 -0.88
N GLU A 62 3.66 1.67 0.26
CA GLU A 62 4.25 0.97 1.40
C GLU A 62 3.33 -0.15 1.88
N ALA A 63 2.04 0.14 2.12
CA ALA A 63 1.05 -0.86 2.51
C ALA A 63 0.92 -2.00 1.47
N LEU A 64 0.95 -1.66 0.18
CA LEU A 64 0.98 -2.68 -0.88
C LEU A 64 2.27 -3.51 -0.84
N GLY A 65 3.42 -2.91 -0.53
CA GLY A 65 4.68 -3.62 -0.34
C GLY A 65 4.58 -4.67 0.76
N TRP A 66 4.00 -4.32 1.91
CA TRP A 66 3.70 -5.26 2.99
C TRP A 66 2.80 -6.40 2.53
N LEU A 67 1.69 -6.08 1.87
CA LEU A 67 0.76 -7.10 1.35
C LEU A 67 1.45 -8.07 0.38
N LEU A 68 2.29 -7.56 -0.53
CA LEU A 68 3.02 -8.39 -1.48
C LEU A 68 4.05 -9.27 -0.78
N TYR A 69 4.68 -8.79 0.29
CA TYR A 69 5.59 -9.58 1.11
C TYR A 69 4.86 -10.75 1.77
N ASP A 70 3.71 -10.51 2.43
CA ASP A 70 2.91 -11.56 3.06
C ASP A 70 2.42 -12.62 2.06
N LEU A 71 2.10 -12.19 0.83
CA LEU A 71 1.77 -13.09 -0.27
C LEU A 71 2.95 -13.94 -0.73
N GLU A 72 4.15 -13.36 -0.77
CA GLU A 72 5.40 -14.04 -1.15
C GLU A 72 5.86 -15.04 -0.09
N GLN A 73 5.59 -14.77 1.18
CA GLN A 73 5.85 -15.69 2.29
C GLN A 73 4.76 -16.75 2.51
N GLU A 74 3.68 -16.70 1.72
CA GLU A 74 2.50 -17.58 1.86
C GLU A 74 1.78 -17.46 3.22
N GLU A 75 1.98 -16.35 3.94
CA GLU A 75 1.33 -16.04 5.23
C GLU A 75 -0.16 -15.72 5.07
N ILE A 76 -0.57 -15.34 3.86
CA ILE A 76 -1.96 -15.19 3.46
C ILE A 76 -2.22 -15.95 2.15
N SER A 77 -3.47 -16.37 1.95
CA SER A 77 -3.86 -17.14 0.77
C SER A 77 -3.70 -16.33 -0.51
N ALA A 78 -3.24 -17.00 -1.57
CA ALA A 78 -3.12 -16.41 -2.90
C ALA A 78 -4.45 -15.74 -3.36
N PRO A 79 -4.39 -14.55 -3.98
CA PRO A 79 -5.57 -13.84 -4.45
C PRO A 79 -6.36 -14.66 -5.47
N GLY A 80 -7.66 -14.82 -5.23
CA GLY A 80 -8.62 -15.28 -6.22
C GLY A 80 -8.80 -14.26 -7.36
N ILE A 81 -9.63 -14.60 -8.35
CA ILE A 81 -9.78 -13.83 -9.60
C ILE A 81 -10.12 -12.36 -9.32
N GLN A 82 -11.08 -12.10 -8.44
CA GLN A 82 -11.54 -10.73 -8.14
C GLN A 82 -10.48 -9.91 -7.42
N ALA A 83 -9.83 -10.50 -6.40
CA ALA A 83 -8.75 -9.83 -5.68
C ALA A 83 -7.55 -9.54 -6.59
N ARG A 84 -7.26 -10.44 -7.54
CA ARG A 84 -6.21 -10.22 -8.54
C ARG A 84 -6.52 -9.07 -9.48
N GLN A 85 -7.75 -8.99 -9.98
CA GLN A 85 -8.18 -7.88 -10.82
C GLN A 85 -8.08 -6.54 -10.08
N ALA A 86 -8.50 -6.49 -8.81
CA ALA A 86 -8.36 -5.30 -7.98
C ALA A 86 -6.88 -4.92 -7.76
N LEU A 87 -6.02 -5.92 -7.55
CA LEU A 87 -4.57 -5.71 -7.39
C LEU A 87 -3.93 -5.15 -8.68
N ASP A 88 -4.30 -5.68 -9.84
CA ASP A 88 -3.82 -5.20 -11.13
C ASP A 88 -4.25 -3.74 -11.39
N SER A 89 -5.50 -3.40 -11.07
CA SER A 89 -6.01 -2.03 -11.15
C SER A 89 -5.27 -1.08 -10.21
N LEU A 90 -5.06 -1.48 -8.95
CA LEU A 90 -4.28 -0.71 -7.97
C LEU A 90 -2.85 -0.45 -8.47
N MET A 91 -2.18 -1.48 -8.99
CA MET A 91 -0.83 -1.37 -9.56
C MET A 91 -0.76 -0.45 -10.77
N ALA A 92 -1.77 -0.49 -11.64
CA ALA A 92 -1.86 0.42 -12.78
C ALA A 92 -2.09 1.87 -12.34
N LEU A 93 -2.98 2.07 -11.37
CA LEU A 93 -3.36 3.39 -10.87
C LEU A 93 -2.21 4.12 -10.18
N GLY A 94 -1.45 3.44 -9.31
CA GLY A 94 -0.28 4.04 -8.66
C GLY A 94 0.79 4.47 -9.67
N ARG A 95 1.04 3.63 -10.69
CA ARG A 95 1.96 3.97 -11.79
C ARG A 95 1.48 5.17 -12.62
N GLU A 96 0.17 5.29 -12.84
CA GLU A 96 -0.42 6.43 -13.57
C GLU A 96 -0.20 7.75 -12.80
N ILE A 97 -0.38 7.73 -11.48
CA ILE A 97 -0.25 8.92 -10.62
C ILE A 97 1.20 9.40 -10.56
N ASN A 98 2.12 8.53 -10.16
CA ASN A 98 3.56 8.79 -10.22
C ASN A 98 4.34 7.47 -10.13
N HIS A 99 4.98 7.07 -11.23
CA HIS A 99 5.70 5.80 -11.31
C HIS A 99 6.87 5.68 -10.33
N GLU A 100 7.65 6.73 -10.15
CA GLU A 100 8.89 6.69 -9.35
C GLU A 100 8.57 6.53 -7.86
N ILE A 101 7.71 7.40 -7.33
CA ILE A 101 7.27 7.32 -5.93
C ILE A 101 6.61 5.97 -5.66
N TRP A 102 5.77 5.50 -6.58
CA TRP A 102 5.05 4.24 -6.42
C TRP A 102 5.97 3.01 -6.37
N ALA A 103 6.97 2.94 -7.26
CA ALA A 103 7.90 1.82 -7.27
C ALA A 103 8.80 1.80 -6.02
N ASP A 104 9.24 2.98 -5.57
CA ASP A 104 10.11 3.12 -4.41
C ASP A 104 9.37 2.81 -3.09
N SER A 105 8.13 3.28 -2.94
CA SER A 105 7.32 3.01 -1.74
C SER A 105 6.96 1.53 -1.60
N ILE A 106 6.63 0.83 -2.70
CA ILE A 106 6.40 -0.63 -2.67
C ILE A 106 7.67 -1.37 -2.25
N SER A 107 8.81 -1.00 -2.83
CA SER A 107 10.10 -1.62 -2.52
C SER A 107 10.47 -1.42 -1.05
N THR A 108 10.21 -0.21 -0.53
CA THR A 108 10.38 0.12 0.88
C THR A 108 9.45 -0.70 1.76
N GLY A 109 8.15 -0.79 1.43
CA GLY A 109 7.18 -1.57 2.21
C GLY A 109 7.58 -3.04 2.34
N LYS A 110 8.04 -3.67 1.26
CA LYS A 110 8.57 -5.04 1.30
C LYS A 110 9.79 -5.17 2.22
N MET A 111 10.73 -4.24 2.12
CA MET A 111 11.92 -4.23 2.96
C MET A 111 11.57 -4.06 4.44
N VAL A 112 10.64 -3.17 4.78
CA VAL A 112 10.21 -2.94 6.15
C VAL A 112 9.48 -4.17 6.69
N ALA A 113 8.58 -4.78 5.90
CA ALA A 113 7.89 -6.02 6.29
C ALA A 113 8.88 -7.15 6.64
N GLY A 114 9.87 -7.37 5.78
CA GLY A 114 10.90 -8.38 6.04
C GLY A 114 11.81 -8.05 7.24
N ALA A 115 12.11 -6.76 7.47
CA ALA A 115 12.86 -6.34 8.65
C ALA A 115 12.06 -6.56 9.95
N ASP A 116 10.78 -6.20 9.96
CA ASP A 116 9.89 -6.38 11.11
C ASP A 116 9.76 -7.87 11.49
N GLU A 117 9.56 -8.73 10.49
CA GLU A 117 9.54 -10.18 10.70
C GLU A 117 10.87 -10.72 11.22
N TYR A 118 12.00 -10.24 10.67
CA TYR A 118 13.33 -10.62 11.13
C TYR A 118 13.52 -10.26 12.62
N PHE A 119 13.18 -9.04 13.02
CA PHE A 119 13.30 -8.60 14.42
C PHE A 119 12.36 -9.38 15.33
N ALA A 120 11.10 -9.57 14.94
CA ALA A 120 10.14 -10.36 15.73
C ALA A 120 10.64 -11.79 16.00
N ARG A 121 11.31 -12.42 15.03
CA ARG A 121 11.90 -13.76 15.18
C ARG A 121 13.17 -13.79 16.06
N HIS A 122 13.95 -12.70 16.10
CA HIS A 122 15.20 -12.62 16.87
C HIS A 122 15.02 -12.08 18.29
N ASP A 123 14.00 -11.27 18.56
CA ASP A 123 13.62 -10.83 19.91
C ASP A 123 12.91 -11.93 20.72
N MET A 124 12.46 -13.00 20.05
CA MET A 124 11.85 -14.19 20.68
C MET A 124 12.85 -15.31 21.00
N MET A 125 14.16 -15.14 20.73
CA MET A 125 15.24 -16.07 21.13
C MET A 125 15.98 -15.56 22.36
#